data_AF-A0A9N9EJ54-F1
#
_entry.id   AF-A0A9N9EJ54-F1
#
_cell.length_a   1.000
_cell.length_b   1.000
_cell.length_c   1.000
_cell.angle_alpha   90.00
_cell.angle_beta   90.00
_cell.angle_gamma   90.00
#
_symmetry.space_group_name_H-M   'P 1'
#
loop_
_entity.id
_entity.type
_entity.pdbx_description
1 polymer ?
#
loop_
_entity_poly.entity_id
_entity_poly.type
_entity_poly.pdbx_seq_one_letter_code
_entity_poly.pdbx_strand_id
1 'polypeptide(L)' 'MTIPFVTGPLNFLRRMATENTVYFWSISVGCLGPVLVVSVPPIREKYFGYVRPEDPPITYPMPKRPRNPPAGYEDP' A
#
# COMPACT_ATOMS: atom_id res chain seq x y z
N MET A 1 -21.09 -30.22 21.08
CA MET A 1 -20.45 -29.17 21.91
C MET A 1 -19.62 -28.28 20.99
N THR A 2 -20.08 -27.06 20.72
CA THR A 2 -19.31 -26.10 19.91
C THR A 2 -18.17 -25.56 20.75
N ILE A 3 -16.92 -25.62 20.26
CA ILE A 3 -15.76 -25.07 20.98
C ILE A 3 -15.84 -23.55 20.86
N PRO A 4 -15.97 -22.79 21.96
CA PRO A 4 -16.00 -21.33 21.88
C PRO A 4 -14.60 -20.77 21.61
N PHE A 5 -14.54 -19.67 20.86
CA PHE A 5 -13.29 -19.00 20.47
C PHE A 5 -12.38 -18.69 21.68
N VAL A 6 -12.96 -18.26 22.79
CA VAL A 6 -12.24 -17.86 24.01
C VAL A 6 -11.49 -19.04 24.67
N THR A 7 -12.07 -20.24 24.64
CA THR A 7 -11.49 -21.42 25.33
C THR A 7 -10.53 -22.23 24.47
N GLY A 8 -10.59 -22.07 23.15
CA GLY A 8 -9.84 -22.91 22.22
C GLY A 8 -9.76 -22.28 20.83
N PRO A 9 -9.10 -21.11 20.70
CA PRO A 9 -9.13 -20.31 19.48
C PRO A 9 -8.59 -21.10 18.27
N LEU A 10 -7.50 -21.85 18.44
CA LEU A 10 -6.92 -22.65 17.35
C LEU A 10 -7.86 -23.75 16.85
N ASN A 11 -8.53 -24.46 17.76
CA ASN A 11 -9.49 -25.50 17.40
C ASN A 11 -10.75 -24.91 16.76
N PHE A 12 -11.19 -23.74 17.22
CA PHE A 12 -12.28 -22.99 16.59
C PHE A 12 -11.93 -22.55 15.17
N LEU A 13 -10.75 -21.94 14.94
CA LEU A 13 -10.31 -21.50 13.62
C LEU A 13 -10.12 -22.69 12.67
N ARG A 14 -9.52 -23.79 13.14
CA ARG A 14 -9.38 -25.04 12.37
C ARG A 14 -10.74 -25.54 11.88
N ARG A 15 -11.74 -25.53 12.76
CA ARG A 15 -13.09 -25.94 12.42
C ARG A 15 -13.75 -24.98 11.43
N MET A 16 -13.62 -23.67 11.65
CA MET A 16 -14.17 -22.66 10.73
C MET A 16 -13.57 -22.77 9.33
N ALA A 17 -12.29 -23.11 9.22
CA ALA A 17 -11.62 -23.32 7.93
C ALA A 17 -12.17 -24.51 7.14
N THR A 18 -12.68 -25.55 7.80
CA THR A 18 -13.22 -26.76 7.15
C THR A 18 -14.75 -26.76 7.00
N GLU A 19 -15.48 -26.28 8.00
CA GLU A 19 -16.96 -26.29 8.00
C GLU A 19 -17.55 -25.06 7.29
N ASN A 20 -16.89 -23.90 7.43
CA ASN A 20 -17.35 -22.60 6.94
C ASN A 20 -16.29 -21.93 6.07
N THR A 21 -15.77 -22.69 5.10
CA THR A 21 -14.63 -22.35 4.25
C THR A 21 -14.76 -20.97 3.61
N VAL A 22 -15.92 -20.66 3.03
CA VAL A 22 -16.14 -19.39 2.32
C VAL A 22 -15.97 -18.20 3.26
N TYR A 23 -16.59 -18.23 4.43
CA TYR A 23 -16.52 -17.12 5.39
C TYR A 23 -15.10 -16.94 5.95
N PHE A 24 -14.47 -18.04 6.35
CA PHE A 24 -13.15 -18.00 6.96
C PHE A 24 -12.09 -17.44 6.01
N TRP A 25 -12.04 -17.96 4.77
CA TRP A 25 -11.03 -17.52 3.80
C TRP A 25 -11.31 -16.14 3.22
N SER A 26 -12.59 -15.76 3.03
CA SER A 26 -12.94 -14.41 2.58
C SER A 26 -12.46 -13.34 3.56
N ILE A 27 -12.68 -13.54 4.86
CA ILE A 27 -12.22 -12.62 5.89
C ILE A 27 -10.70 -12.65 6.00
N SER A 28 -10.09 -13.84 5.98
CA SER A 28 -8.63 -13.96 6.11
C SER A 28 -7.88 -13.25 4.97
N VAL A 29 -8.32 -13.45 3.72
CA VAL A 29 -7.73 -12.77 2.56
C VAL A 29 -8.04 -11.27 2.58
N GLY A 30 -9.26 -10.89 2.98
CA GLY A 30 -9.64 -9.48 3.14
C GLY A 30 -8.78 -8.74 4.18
N CYS A 31 -8.47 -9.38 5.31
CA CYS A 31 -7.60 -8.84 6.35
C CYS A 31 -6.11 -8.85 5.95
N LEU A 32 -5.68 -9.82 5.15
CA LEU A 32 -4.30 -9.94 4.70
C LEU A 32 -3.87 -8.70 3.90
N GLY A 33 -4.74 -8.14 3.06
CA GLY A 33 -4.46 -6.95 2.26
C GLY A 33 -3.99 -5.74 3.09
N PRO A 34 -4.81 -5.21 4.02
CA PRO A 34 -4.41 -4.11 4.90
C PRO A 34 -3.15 -4.41 5.72
N VAL A 35 -2.98 -5.64 6.21
CA VAL A 35 -1.78 -6.05 6.94
C VAL A 35 -0.53 -5.94 6.05
N LEU A 36 -0.61 -6.36 4.79
CA LEU A 36 0.50 -6.24 3.85
C LEU A 36 0.78 -4.78 3.47
N VAL A 37 -0.25 -3.95 3.30
CA VAL A 37 -0.07 -2.51 3.01
C VAL A 37 0.70 -1.80 4.12
N VAL A 38 0.48 -2.17 5.38
CA VAL A 38 1.19 -1.56 6.51
C VAL A 38 2.57 -2.18 6.73
N SER A 39 2.71 -3.50 6.58
CA SER A 39 3.95 -4.21 6.92
C SER A 39 5.00 -4.22 5.82
N VAL A 40 4.60 -4.34 4.54
CA VAL A 40 5.54 -4.53 3.43
C VAL A 40 6.36 -3.27 3.10
N PRO A 41 5.79 -2.05 3.01
CA PRO A 41 6.57 -0.85 2.66
C PRO A 41 7.77 -0.58 3.57
N PRO A 42 7.65 -0.58 4.91
CA PRO A 42 8.80 -0.31 5.78
C PRO A 42 9.86 -1.42 5.69
N ILE A 43 9.47 -2.67 5.45
CA ILE A 43 10.42 -3.78 5.25
C ILE A 43 11.19 -3.57 3.93
N ARG A 44 10.46 -3.21 2.87
CA ARG A 44 11.01 -2.94 1.53
C ARG A 44 12.04 -1.80 1.54
N GLU A 45 11.73 -0.70 2.20
CA GLU A 45 12.60 0.47 2.27
C GLU A 45 13.83 0.24 3.15
N LYS A 46 13.68 -0.46 4.29
CA LYS A 46 14.78 -0.63 5.27
C LYS A 46 15.74 -1.76 4.95
N TYR A 47 15.23 -2.90 4.49
CA TYR A 47 16.05 -4.11 4.34
C TYR A 47 16.39 -4.43 2.88
N PHE A 48 15.54 -4.02 1.94
CA PHE A 48 15.72 -4.32 0.52
C PHE A 48 16.26 -3.11 -0.27
N GLY A 49 16.59 -2.00 0.41
CA GLY A 49 17.20 -0.81 -0.22
C GLY A 49 16.31 -0.13 -1.25
N TYR A 50 15.00 -0.35 -1.19
CA TYR A 50 14.07 0.27 -2.13
C TYR A 50 13.94 1.76 -1.85
N VAL A 51 14.22 2.57 -2.87
CA VAL A 51 13.99 4.02 -2.85
C VAL A 51 12.78 4.32 -3.73
N ARG A 52 11.82 5.07 -3.20
CA ARG A 52 10.65 5.52 -3.97
C ARG A 52 11.14 6.46 -5.09
N PRO A 53 10.74 6.23 -6.35
CA PRO A 53 11.03 7.19 -7.42
C PRO A 53 10.32 8.51 -7.15
N GLU A 54 10.88 9.61 -7.65
CA GLU A 54 10.22 10.92 -7.62
C GLU A 54 8.94 10.89 -8.46
N ASP A 55 7.93 11.64 -8.02
CA ASP A 55 6.65 11.71 -8.73
C ASP A 55 6.84 12.45 -10.07
N PRO A 56 6.23 11.97 -11.17
CA PRO A 56 6.32 12.65 -12.46
C PRO A 56 5.63 14.02 -12.41
N PRO A 57 6.10 15.01 -13.18
CA PRO A 57 5.49 16.32 -13.22
C PRO A 57 4.09 16.23 -13.85
N ILE A 58 3.08 16.70 -13.11
CA ILE A 58 1.69 16.76 -13.58
C ILE A 58 1.46 18.00 -14.47
N THR A 59 2.26 19.05 -14.26
CA THR A 59 2.17 20.32 -14.97
C THR A 59 3.53 20.75 -15.53
N TYR A 60 3.52 21.73 -16.43
CA TYR A 60 4.76 22.29 -16.94
C TYR A 60 5.62 22.80 -15.77
N PRO A 61 6.90 22.37 -15.67
CA PRO A 61 7.75 22.72 -14.54
C PRO A 61 8.17 24.18 -14.63
N MET A 62 7.33 25.07 -14.08
CA MET A 62 7.61 26.50 -14.09
C MET A 62 8.71 26.81 -13.06
N PRO A 63 9.84 27.40 -13.46
CA PRO A 63 10.90 27.75 -12.53
C PRO A 63 10.42 28.86 -11.59
N LYS A 64 10.70 28.70 -10.29
CA LYS A 64 10.41 29.71 -9.25
C LYS A 64 11.44 30.85 -9.28
N ARG A 65 11.51 31.57 -10.40
CA ARG A 65 12.44 32.68 -10.61
C ARG A 65 11.72 33.90 -11.20
N PRO A 66 12.21 35.13 -10.97
CA PRO A 66 11.67 36.31 -11.63
C PRO A 66 11.86 36.22 -13.15
N ARG A 67 10.99 36.92 -13.88
CA ARG A 67 11.05 37.00 -15.34
C ARG A 67 12.39 37.62 -15.76
N ASN A 68 13.09 36.93 -16.66
CA ASN A 68 14.23 37.49 -17.38
C ASN A 68 13.72 37.87 -18.78
N PRO A 69 13.73 39.15 -19.20
CA PRO A 69 13.34 39.54 -20.55
C PRO A 69 14.19 38.79 -21.60
N PRO A 70 13.57 38.14 -22.59
CA PRO A 70 14.31 37.56 -23.70
C PRO A 70 14.86 38.66 -24.61
N ALA A 71 15.99 38.40 -25.26
CA ALA A 71 16.58 39.26 -26.30
C ALA A 71 16.86 38.41 -27.55
N GLY A 72 16.80 39.02 -28.74
CA GLY A 72 17.16 38.36 -30.01
C GLY A 72 16.00 37.78 -30.82
N TYR A 73 14.76 38.20 -30.52
CA TYR A 73 13.54 37.84 -31.26
C TYR A 73 12.67 39.08 -31.52
N GLU A 74 13.28 40.25 -31.60
CA GLU A 74 12.60 41.51 -31.93
C GLU A 74 12.13 41.51 -33.39
N ASP A 75 10.91 41.98 -33.65
CA ASP A 75 10.38 42.15 -35.01
C ASP A 75 11.24 43.17 -35.79
N PRO A 76 11.42 43.00 -37.12
CA PRO A 76 12.20 43.90 -37.95
C PRO A 76 11.62 45.31 -38.06
#